data_AF-A0A7Y5UY91-F1
#
_entry.id   AF-A0A7Y5UY91-F1
#
_cell.length_a   1.000
_cell.length_b   1.000
_cell.length_c   1.000
_cell.angle_alpha   90.00
_cell.angle_beta   90.00
_cell.angle_gamma   90.00
#
_symmetry.space_group_name_H-M   'P 1'
#
loop_
_entity.id
_entity.type
_entity.pdbx_description
1 polymer ?
#
loop_
_entity_poly.entity_id
_entity_poly.type
_entity_poly.pdbx_seq_one_letter_code
_entity_poly.pdbx_strand_id
1 'polypeptide(L)'
;MSHGPQERWVWVDLPAFDVEAPDLAVDAWLSPLGFIPDVVALFLFNPEVVLGHPGAADPGWTERVLPPDCCAYHAHPYGYNRPRQVWTAGRLRDLATALRDRGVAPFLSLMELFGEGGPTSTTAWTTAHPEVWVTHRNIGPYRSVCHYKRLADGTWYEDYFADRLRQALLDFGFAGFHQADGVSHPRLALWVGDHSDDLIAQFAEHSGEALPGALGQPCGGNLEVVRARADWIWTHRRRAWIDFYADRTTRFCRKVADAVHAAGGRVLLNGADTRDPFEILYRYGTDVRRLAEFVDGFIAETVAPGCSVGAGSGHDTAAEYNYHAMLLLLKAAARERPVLCLNGVRDVAEQWDVLRHAPALMEREATTQASRFRWTATGQLERCCHGPMVCLGDGIRPHEWAWLREWWDRAHAPELRPRTVTLVWSDAALDTELDGYLQTQRYTTHKLLQELLRHGAPVHAVVRAEHVAALP
;
A
#
# COMPACT_ATOMS: atom_id res chain seq x y z
N MET A 1 -22.14 -21.91 6.65
CA MET A 1 -21.13 -20.87 6.44
C MET A 1 -21.20 -20.51 4.97
N SER A 2 -21.71 -19.32 4.65
CA SER A 2 -21.75 -18.81 3.26
C SER A 2 -20.51 -17.97 3.08
N HIS A 3 -19.42 -18.57 2.59
CA HIS A 3 -18.30 -17.76 2.12
C HIS A 3 -18.73 -17.16 0.78
N GLY A 4 -18.73 -15.83 0.68
CA GLY A 4 -18.75 -15.19 -0.64
C GLY A 4 -17.57 -15.67 -1.48
N PRO A 5 -17.63 -15.58 -2.81
CA PRO A 5 -16.48 -15.87 -3.65
C PRO A 5 -15.28 -15.03 -3.23
N GLN A 6 -14.08 -15.61 -3.22
CA GLN A 6 -12.84 -14.86 -2.99
C GLN A 6 -12.67 -13.81 -4.07
N GLU A 7 -12.33 -12.58 -3.67
CA GLU A 7 -11.89 -11.57 -4.64
C GLU A 7 -10.48 -11.92 -5.13
N ARG A 8 -10.27 -11.92 -6.45
CA ARG A 8 -8.96 -12.16 -7.07
C ARG A 8 -8.50 -10.92 -7.79
N TRP A 9 -7.41 -10.34 -7.28
CA TRP A 9 -6.84 -9.11 -7.78
C TRP A 9 -5.51 -9.37 -8.47
N VAL A 10 -5.19 -8.57 -9.48
CA VAL A 10 -3.87 -8.57 -10.11
C VAL A 10 -3.33 -7.15 -10.14
N TRP A 11 -2.16 -6.94 -9.55
CA TRP A 11 -1.39 -5.70 -9.68
C TRP A 11 -0.43 -5.85 -10.85
N VAL A 12 -0.42 -4.92 -11.79
CA VAL A 12 0.38 -5.06 -13.01
C VAL A 12 0.74 -3.69 -13.58
N ASP A 13 1.96 -3.56 -14.11
CA ASP A 13 2.40 -2.38 -14.83
C ASP A 13 2.08 -2.47 -16.33
N LEU A 14 2.25 -1.36 -17.06
CA LEU A 14 1.80 -1.27 -18.44
C LEU A 14 2.55 -2.16 -19.46
N PRO A 15 3.83 -2.57 -19.25
CA PRO A 15 4.52 -3.53 -20.11
C PRO A 15 3.81 -4.89 -20.30
N ALA A 16 2.84 -5.25 -19.46
CA ALA A 16 2.01 -6.43 -19.68
C ALA A 16 1.09 -6.32 -20.92
N PHE A 17 0.75 -5.09 -21.32
CA PHE A 17 -0.18 -4.78 -22.41
C PHE A 17 0.54 -4.30 -23.68
N ASP A 18 -0.19 -4.15 -24.79
CA ASP A 18 0.38 -3.81 -26.10
C ASP A 18 -0.32 -2.62 -26.76
N VAL A 19 0.32 -1.45 -26.86
CA VAL A 19 -0.33 -0.28 -27.48
C VAL A 19 -0.65 -0.43 -28.96
N GLU A 20 -0.07 -1.41 -29.65
CA GLU A 20 -0.30 -1.66 -31.08
C GLU A 20 -1.45 -2.64 -31.33
N ALA A 21 -1.85 -3.41 -30.31
CA ALA A 21 -2.95 -4.35 -30.43
C ALA A 21 -4.33 -3.64 -30.39
N PRO A 22 -5.34 -4.12 -31.13
CA PRO A 22 -6.66 -3.46 -31.20
C PRO A 22 -7.36 -3.26 -29.86
N ASP A 23 -7.19 -4.21 -28.92
CA ASP A 23 -7.73 -4.18 -27.57
C ASP A 23 -6.65 -3.95 -26.50
N LEU A 24 -5.51 -3.43 -26.94
CA LEU A 24 -4.30 -3.26 -26.13
C LEU A 24 -3.75 -4.57 -25.55
N ALA A 25 -4.05 -5.70 -26.21
CA ALA A 25 -3.67 -7.05 -25.81
C ALA A 25 -4.26 -7.51 -24.47
N VAL A 26 -5.38 -6.93 -24.04
CA VAL A 26 -6.08 -7.35 -22.82
C VAL A 26 -6.52 -8.82 -22.92
N ASP A 27 -7.06 -9.28 -24.06
CA ASP A 27 -7.41 -10.70 -24.25
C ASP A 27 -6.20 -11.61 -24.18
N ALA A 28 -5.11 -11.20 -24.84
CA ALA A 28 -3.88 -11.99 -24.86
C ALA A 28 -3.25 -12.10 -23.46
N TRP A 29 -3.42 -11.06 -22.63
CA TRP A 29 -2.97 -11.08 -21.24
C TRP A 29 -3.90 -11.88 -20.32
N LEU A 30 -5.23 -11.73 -20.43
CA LEU A 30 -6.21 -12.46 -19.61
C LEU A 30 -6.29 -13.95 -19.92
N SER A 31 -6.10 -14.36 -21.18
CA SER A 31 -6.24 -15.75 -21.59
C SER A 31 -5.35 -16.73 -20.79
N PRO A 32 -4.04 -16.47 -20.61
CA PRO A 32 -3.17 -17.25 -19.73
C PRO A 32 -3.63 -17.36 -18.28
N LEU A 33 -4.32 -16.36 -17.73
CA LEU A 33 -4.78 -16.39 -16.33
C LEU A 33 -5.70 -17.56 -16.09
N GLY A 34 -6.52 -17.97 -17.07
CA GLY A 34 -7.49 -19.05 -16.94
C GLY A 34 -8.68 -18.72 -16.02
N PHE A 35 -8.86 -17.44 -15.68
CA PHE A 35 -10.01 -16.86 -14.99
C PHE A 35 -10.06 -15.36 -15.31
N ILE A 36 -11.20 -14.72 -15.03
CA ILE A 36 -11.34 -13.27 -15.09
C ILE A 36 -11.13 -12.73 -13.67
N PRO A 37 -10.11 -11.88 -13.41
CA PRO A 37 -9.92 -11.27 -12.11
C PRO A 37 -11.02 -10.24 -11.83
N ASP A 38 -11.39 -10.07 -10.56
CA ASP A 38 -12.39 -9.07 -10.17
C ASP A 38 -11.84 -7.66 -10.39
N VAL A 39 -10.56 -7.46 -10.08
CA VAL A 39 -9.87 -6.17 -10.20
C VAL A 39 -8.50 -6.34 -10.84
N VAL A 40 -8.16 -5.40 -11.71
CA VAL A 40 -6.78 -5.16 -12.15
C VAL A 40 -6.35 -3.78 -11.69
N ALA A 41 -5.41 -3.76 -10.75
CA ALA A 41 -4.77 -2.53 -10.32
C ALA A 41 -3.63 -2.21 -11.29
N LEU A 42 -3.79 -1.15 -12.08
CA LEU A 42 -2.75 -0.67 -12.98
C LEU A 42 -1.72 0.11 -12.18
N PHE A 43 -0.52 -0.45 -12.04
CA PHE A 43 0.58 0.14 -11.30
C PHE A 43 1.21 1.28 -12.10
N LEU A 44 0.82 2.50 -11.75
CA LEU A 44 1.42 3.71 -12.29
C LEU A 44 2.33 4.31 -11.21
N PHE A 45 3.60 3.95 -11.25
CA PHE A 45 4.55 4.20 -10.17
C PHE A 45 4.70 5.68 -9.78
N ASN A 46 4.48 6.60 -10.71
CA ASN A 46 4.64 8.04 -10.51
C ASN A 46 3.28 8.78 -10.44
N PRO A 47 3.07 9.70 -9.48
CA PRO A 47 1.81 10.43 -9.32
C PRO A 47 1.52 11.48 -10.40
N GLU A 48 2.44 11.75 -11.32
CA GLU A 48 2.31 12.72 -12.41
C GLU A 48 1.09 12.45 -13.32
N VAL A 49 0.69 11.18 -13.46
CA VAL A 49 -0.54 10.82 -14.22
C VAL A 49 -1.80 11.45 -13.64
N VAL A 50 -1.82 11.76 -12.34
CA VAL A 50 -2.90 12.50 -11.68
C VAL A 50 -2.57 13.99 -11.59
N LEU A 51 -1.39 14.31 -11.07
CA LEU A 51 -1.01 15.70 -10.76
C LEU A 51 -0.90 16.59 -12.00
N GLY A 52 -0.43 16.01 -13.10
CA GLY A 52 -0.28 16.66 -14.39
C GLY A 52 -1.52 16.55 -15.28
N HIS A 53 -2.57 15.81 -14.89
CA HIS A 53 -3.74 15.61 -15.75
C HIS A 53 -4.49 16.93 -16.01
N PRO A 54 -4.58 17.40 -17.27
CA PRO A 54 -5.24 18.67 -17.58
C PRO A 54 -6.77 18.60 -17.51
N GLY A 55 -7.33 17.37 -17.50
CA GLY A 55 -8.77 17.14 -17.57
C GLY A 55 -9.28 16.89 -18.99
N ALA A 56 -10.40 16.17 -19.11
CA ALA A 56 -11.01 15.84 -20.40
C ALA A 56 -11.54 17.05 -21.19
N ALA A 57 -11.64 18.23 -20.56
CA ALA A 57 -11.99 19.48 -21.24
C ALA A 57 -10.84 20.03 -22.12
N ASP A 58 -9.59 19.63 -21.86
CA ASP A 58 -8.46 19.96 -22.72
C ASP A 58 -8.49 19.06 -23.97
N PRO A 59 -8.70 19.58 -25.19
CA PRO A 59 -8.84 18.76 -26.39
C PRO A 59 -7.60 17.93 -26.74
N GLY A 60 -6.42 18.28 -26.21
CA GLY A 60 -5.17 17.56 -26.45
C GLY A 60 -4.85 16.49 -25.40
N TRP A 61 -5.68 16.31 -24.37
CA TRP A 61 -5.31 15.49 -23.22
C TRP A 61 -5.00 14.03 -23.60
N THR A 62 -5.74 13.46 -24.56
CA THR A 62 -5.57 12.05 -24.98
C THR A 62 -4.25 11.80 -25.69
N GLU A 63 -3.67 12.81 -26.33
CA GLU A 63 -2.40 12.70 -27.06
C GLU A 63 -1.18 12.91 -26.15
N ARG A 64 -1.40 13.31 -24.89
CA ARG A 64 -0.30 13.52 -23.94
C ARG A 64 0.40 12.19 -23.65
N VAL A 65 1.70 12.18 -23.92
CA VAL A 65 2.59 11.07 -23.58
C VAL A 65 2.76 11.01 -22.06
N LEU A 66 2.55 9.81 -21.50
CA LEU A 66 2.78 9.54 -20.09
C LEU A 66 4.29 9.41 -19.82
N PRO A 67 4.78 9.90 -18.67
CA PRO A 67 6.16 9.69 -18.27
C PRO A 67 6.56 8.20 -18.30
N PRO A 68 7.80 7.89 -18.71
CA PRO A 68 8.34 6.53 -18.73
C PRO A 68 8.20 5.76 -17.40
N ASP A 69 8.35 6.46 -16.28
CA ASP A 69 8.21 5.96 -14.91
C ASP A 69 6.75 5.94 -14.41
N CYS A 70 5.79 6.55 -15.12
CA CYS A 70 4.37 6.23 -14.92
C CYS A 70 4.02 4.87 -15.52
N CYS A 71 4.73 4.44 -16.57
CA CYS A 71 4.35 3.25 -17.34
C CYS A 71 4.96 1.96 -16.79
N ALA A 72 6.12 2.05 -16.14
CA ALA A 72 6.87 0.90 -15.64
C ALA A 72 7.57 1.28 -14.33
N TYR A 73 7.62 0.34 -13.38
CA TYR A 73 8.29 0.54 -12.09
C TYR A 73 9.76 0.94 -12.30
N HIS A 74 10.21 2.04 -11.67
CA HIS A 74 11.55 2.63 -11.90
C HIS A 74 11.90 2.87 -13.37
N ALA A 75 10.88 3.07 -14.24
CA ALA A 75 11.06 3.23 -15.67
C ALA A 75 11.86 2.10 -16.34
N HIS A 76 11.75 0.86 -15.83
CA HIS A 76 12.47 -0.27 -16.41
C HIS A 76 12.17 -0.44 -17.92
N PRO A 77 13.18 -0.81 -18.74
CA PRO A 77 13.04 -0.75 -20.19
C PRO A 77 12.28 -1.93 -20.81
N TYR A 78 12.03 -3.01 -20.07
CA TYR A 78 11.42 -4.23 -20.60
C TYR A 78 10.56 -4.93 -19.55
N GLY A 79 9.34 -5.32 -19.94
CA GLY A 79 8.62 -6.39 -19.24
C GLY A 79 9.18 -7.76 -19.62
N TYR A 80 8.53 -8.84 -19.17
CA TYR A 80 8.95 -10.20 -19.51
C TYR A 80 8.81 -10.51 -21.00
N ASN A 81 7.74 -10.00 -21.61
CA ASN A 81 7.34 -10.39 -22.95
C ASN A 81 7.75 -9.37 -24.02
N ARG A 82 8.03 -8.12 -23.62
CA ARG A 82 8.22 -7.01 -24.56
C ARG A 82 8.99 -5.83 -23.95
N PRO A 83 9.62 -4.99 -24.79
CA PRO A 83 10.09 -3.68 -24.39
C PRO A 83 8.95 -2.76 -23.93
N ARG A 84 9.25 -1.82 -23.03
CA ARG A 84 8.30 -0.79 -22.64
C ARG A 84 7.92 0.07 -23.85
N GLN A 85 6.63 0.24 -24.07
CA GLN A 85 6.07 1.07 -25.13
C GLN A 85 5.76 2.50 -24.63
N VAL A 86 5.58 3.43 -25.56
CA VAL A 86 5.16 4.80 -25.25
C VAL A 86 3.65 4.80 -25.08
N TRP A 87 3.19 5.14 -23.88
CA TRP A 87 1.76 5.27 -23.58
C TRP A 87 1.33 6.72 -23.68
N THR A 88 0.12 6.95 -24.19
CA THR A 88 -0.57 8.23 -24.06
C THR A 88 -1.72 8.10 -23.07
N ALA A 89 -2.22 9.23 -22.57
CA ALA A 89 -3.39 9.24 -21.70
C ALA A 89 -4.63 8.60 -22.39
N GLY A 90 -4.79 8.81 -23.70
CA GLY A 90 -5.84 8.16 -24.49
C GLY A 90 -5.72 6.64 -24.46
N ARG A 91 -4.51 6.09 -24.63
CA ARG A 91 -4.27 4.64 -24.56
C ARG A 91 -4.52 4.08 -23.16
N LEU A 92 -4.19 4.82 -22.10
CA LEU A 92 -4.52 4.40 -20.74
C LEU A 92 -6.04 4.35 -20.49
N ARG A 93 -6.79 5.35 -20.98
CA ARG A 93 -8.26 5.34 -20.93
C ARG A 93 -8.85 4.16 -21.70
N ASP A 94 -8.32 3.90 -22.89
CA ASP A 94 -8.77 2.80 -23.74
C ASP A 94 -8.46 1.44 -23.08
N LEU A 95 -7.33 1.32 -22.35
CA LEU A 95 -6.99 0.13 -21.56
C LEU A 95 -7.98 -0.11 -20.43
N ALA A 96 -8.27 0.93 -19.64
CA ALA A 96 -9.29 0.84 -18.60
C ALA A 96 -10.65 0.41 -19.17
N THR A 97 -11.00 0.92 -20.36
CA THR A 97 -12.23 0.53 -21.07
C THR A 97 -12.20 -0.93 -21.52
N ALA A 98 -11.12 -1.37 -22.16
CA ALA A 98 -10.95 -2.75 -22.61
C ALA A 98 -10.98 -3.77 -21.46
N LEU A 99 -10.51 -3.40 -20.27
CA LEU A 99 -10.65 -4.21 -19.04
C LEU A 99 -12.11 -4.29 -18.58
N ARG A 100 -12.82 -3.15 -18.50
CA ARG A 100 -14.24 -3.12 -18.11
C ARG A 100 -15.12 -3.92 -19.04
N ASP A 101 -14.89 -3.85 -20.34
CA ASP A 101 -15.65 -4.59 -21.37
C ASP A 101 -15.54 -6.12 -21.18
N ARG A 102 -14.53 -6.58 -20.42
CA ARG A 102 -14.30 -8.00 -20.07
C ARG A 102 -14.71 -8.35 -18.65
N GLY A 103 -15.44 -7.45 -17.97
CA GLY A 103 -15.93 -7.66 -16.61
C GLY A 103 -14.87 -7.47 -15.52
N VAL A 104 -13.72 -6.86 -15.84
CA VAL A 104 -12.66 -6.55 -14.87
C VAL A 104 -12.81 -5.10 -14.41
N ALA A 105 -12.76 -4.83 -13.11
CA ALA A 105 -12.73 -3.47 -12.59
C ALA A 105 -11.29 -2.90 -12.62
N PRO A 106 -10.99 -1.89 -13.46
CA PRO A 106 -9.67 -1.28 -13.49
C PRO A 106 -9.49 -0.33 -12.31
N PHE A 107 -8.44 -0.51 -11.53
CA PHE A 107 -8.06 0.39 -10.45
C PHE A 107 -6.83 1.19 -10.84
N LEU A 108 -6.83 2.47 -10.50
CA LEU A 108 -5.62 3.29 -10.54
C LEU A 108 -4.78 2.96 -9.30
N SER A 109 -3.52 2.58 -9.47
CA SER A 109 -2.59 2.34 -8.36
C SER A 109 -1.39 3.27 -8.47
N LEU A 110 -1.11 4.03 -7.41
CA LEU A 110 -0.04 5.03 -7.39
C LEU A 110 0.89 4.83 -6.20
N MET A 111 2.18 5.10 -6.43
CA MET A 111 3.14 5.47 -5.40
C MET A 111 3.43 6.98 -5.47
N GLU A 112 4.22 7.47 -4.54
CA GLU A 112 4.55 8.89 -4.35
C GLU A 112 5.92 9.29 -4.93
N LEU A 113 6.69 8.31 -5.42
CA LEU A 113 8.02 8.48 -6.00
C LEU A 113 7.97 9.01 -7.43
N PHE A 114 9.05 9.68 -7.84
CA PHE A 114 9.21 10.18 -9.21
C PHE A 114 10.68 10.21 -9.62
N GLY A 115 10.96 9.90 -10.89
CA GLY A 115 12.30 9.74 -11.43
C GLY A 115 13.08 11.05 -11.66
N GLU A 116 14.32 10.91 -12.12
CA GLU A 116 15.10 12.04 -12.64
C GLU A 116 14.66 12.40 -14.06
N GLY A 117 14.61 13.72 -14.30
CA GLY A 117 14.56 14.43 -15.57
C GLY A 117 15.62 14.02 -16.60
N GLY A 118 15.69 12.74 -16.98
CA GLY A 118 16.27 12.36 -18.27
C GLY A 118 15.52 13.05 -19.41
N PRO A 119 16.04 13.07 -20.65
CA PRO A 119 15.41 13.75 -21.79
C PRO A 119 13.95 13.33 -22.07
N THR A 120 13.51 12.22 -21.48
CA THR A 120 12.17 11.63 -21.60
C THR A 120 11.35 11.69 -20.29
N SER A 121 11.90 12.17 -19.18
CA SER A 121 11.18 12.30 -17.91
C SER A 121 10.36 13.59 -17.90
N THR A 122 9.06 13.45 -18.15
CA THR A 122 8.06 14.52 -18.23
C THR A 122 7.33 14.75 -16.90
N THR A 123 8.04 14.63 -15.76
CA THR A 123 7.52 14.93 -14.41
C THR A 123 7.41 16.43 -14.17
N ALA A 124 6.59 17.09 -14.99
CA ALA A 124 6.53 18.54 -15.06
C ALA A 124 5.93 19.13 -13.79
N TRP A 125 4.86 18.53 -13.25
CA TRP A 125 4.19 19.05 -12.07
C TRP A 125 5.07 18.88 -10.83
N THR A 126 5.59 17.68 -10.56
CA THR A 126 6.41 17.46 -9.35
C THR A 126 7.70 18.29 -9.36
N THR A 127 8.29 18.54 -10.55
CA THR A 127 9.45 19.44 -10.70
C THR A 127 9.10 20.90 -10.46
N ALA A 128 7.91 21.34 -10.89
CA ALA A 128 7.44 22.71 -10.69
C ALA A 128 7.04 23.00 -9.24
N HIS A 129 6.81 21.95 -8.43
CA HIS A 129 6.38 22.05 -7.04
C HIS A 129 7.39 21.40 -6.06
N PRO A 130 8.64 21.88 -5.97
CA PRO A 130 9.63 21.33 -5.05
C PRO A 130 9.26 21.52 -3.58
N GLU A 131 8.35 22.46 -3.26
CA GLU A 131 7.87 22.68 -1.90
C GLU A 131 7.16 21.46 -1.30
N VAL A 132 6.56 20.59 -2.12
CA VAL A 132 5.89 19.38 -1.64
C VAL A 132 6.81 18.17 -1.52
N TRP A 133 8.10 18.29 -1.85
CA TRP A 133 9.03 17.17 -1.76
C TRP A 133 9.35 16.82 -0.31
N VAL A 134 9.58 15.54 -0.04
CA VAL A 134 10.01 15.10 1.28
C VAL A 134 11.34 15.76 1.66
N THR A 135 11.43 16.35 2.86
CA THR A 135 12.70 16.83 3.43
C THR A 135 13.27 15.78 4.37
N HIS A 136 14.03 14.85 3.79
CA HIS A 136 14.64 13.73 4.50
C HIS A 136 15.77 14.20 5.43
N ARG A 137 15.77 13.69 6.66
CA ARG A 137 16.73 14.01 7.73
C ARG A 137 18.21 14.04 7.29
N ASN A 138 18.69 12.98 6.63
CA ASN A 138 20.12 12.83 6.32
C ASN A 138 20.57 13.34 4.95
N ILE A 139 19.67 13.56 3.98
CA ILE A 139 20.03 13.91 2.60
C ILE A 139 19.39 15.22 2.12
N GLY A 140 18.42 15.77 2.86
CA GLY A 140 17.69 16.97 2.45
C GLY A 140 16.53 16.63 1.51
N PRO A 141 16.32 17.40 0.42
CA PRO A 141 15.27 17.11 -0.54
C PRO A 141 15.33 15.67 -1.07
N TYR A 142 14.20 14.97 -1.00
CA TYR A 142 14.02 13.59 -1.42
C TYR A 142 12.90 13.51 -2.45
N ARG A 143 13.12 12.77 -3.55
CA ARG A 143 12.22 12.67 -4.70
C ARG A 143 11.01 11.78 -4.42
N SER A 144 10.18 12.26 -3.52
CA SER A 144 8.99 11.62 -2.98
C SER A 144 8.06 12.76 -2.58
N VAL A 145 6.78 12.65 -2.94
CA VAL A 145 5.80 13.68 -2.58
C VAL A 145 5.38 13.51 -1.13
N CYS A 146 5.47 14.59 -0.34
CA CYS A 146 4.90 14.65 1.00
C CYS A 146 3.46 15.16 0.90
N HIS A 147 2.48 14.26 1.03
CA HIS A 147 1.06 14.57 0.83
C HIS A 147 0.46 15.54 1.86
N TYR A 148 1.20 15.86 2.92
CA TYR A 148 0.73 16.67 4.03
C TYR A 148 1.10 18.14 3.93
N LYS A 149 1.87 18.52 2.90
CA LYS A 149 2.38 19.89 2.76
C LYS A 149 1.38 20.85 2.16
N ARG A 150 1.69 22.14 2.35
CA ARG A 150 1.09 23.24 1.60
C ARG A 150 1.90 23.54 0.32
N LEU A 151 1.19 23.90 -0.75
CA LEU A 151 1.75 24.47 -1.96
C LEU A 151 2.27 25.89 -1.69
N ALA A 152 3.05 26.46 -2.61
CA ALA A 152 3.64 27.79 -2.45
C ALA A 152 2.60 28.92 -2.28
N ASP A 153 1.37 28.73 -2.76
CA ASP A 153 0.24 29.65 -2.58
C ASP A 153 -0.50 29.47 -1.24
N GLY A 154 -0.08 28.51 -0.41
CA GLY A 154 -0.68 28.18 0.88
C GLY A 154 -1.79 27.12 0.80
N THR A 155 -2.21 26.71 -0.39
CA THR A 155 -3.23 25.67 -0.59
C THR A 155 -2.71 24.33 -0.08
N TRP A 156 -3.58 23.51 0.52
CA TRP A 156 -3.21 22.17 0.95
C TRP A 156 -3.04 21.24 -0.26
N TYR A 157 -1.89 20.55 -0.35
CA TYR A 157 -1.65 19.56 -1.40
C TYR A 157 -2.75 18.49 -1.42
N GLU A 158 -3.18 18.01 -0.26
CA GLU A 158 -4.22 16.99 -0.14
C GLU A 158 -5.56 17.38 -0.77
N ASP A 159 -5.92 18.66 -0.76
CA ASP A 159 -7.14 19.17 -1.41
C ASP A 159 -6.96 19.17 -2.93
N TYR A 160 -5.83 19.70 -3.40
CA TYR A 160 -5.46 19.67 -4.81
C TYR A 160 -5.43 18.23 -5.37
N PHE A 161 -4.79 17.31 -4.65
CA PHE A 161 -4.65 15.92 -5.07
C PHE A 161 -6.00 15.20 -5.09
N ALA A 162 -6.85 15.37 -4.07
CA ALA A 162 -8.16 14.75 -4.03
C ALA A 162 -9.04 15.17 -5.22
N ASP A 163 -9.04 16.46 -5.56
CA ASP A 163 -9.77 16.98 -6.72
C ASP A 163 -9.22 16.42 -8.05
N ARG A 164 -7.90 16.41 -8.22
CA ARG A 164 -7.24 15.87 -9.41
C ARG A 164 -7.45 14.37 -9.56
N LEU A 165 -7.38 13.63 -8.46
CA LEU A 165 -7.62 12.19 -8.45
C LEU A 165 -9.05 11.89 -8.90
N ARG A 166 -10.05 12.58 -8.34
CA ARG A 166 -11.45 12.42 -8.76
C ARG A 166 -11.62 12.65 -10.25
N GLN A 167 -11.02 13.73 -10.77
CA GLN A 167 -11.04 14.05 -12.19
C GLN A 167 -10.39 12.95 -13.03
N ALA A 168 -9.20 12.47 -12.66
CA ALA A 168 -8.51 11.40 -13.35
C ALA A 168 -9.33 10.10 -13.35
N LEU A 169 -9.89 9.69 -12.21
CA LEU A 169 -10.72 8.48 -12.13
C LEU A 169 -11.89 8.52 -13.12
N LEU A 170 -12.58 9.66 -13.20
CA LEU A 170 -13.70 9.86 -14.13
C LEU A 170 -13.24 9.88 -15.60
N ASP A 171 -12.19 10.64 -15.92
CA ASP A 171 -11.75 10.84 -17.31
C ASP A 171 -11.11 9.59 -17.92
N PHE A 172 -10.37 8.81 -17.12
CA PHE A 172 -9.80 7.52 -17.53
C PHE A 172 -10.80 6.36 -17.38
N GLY A 173 -11.84 6.51 -16.55
CA GLY A 173 -12.86 5.49 -16.27
C GLY A 173 -12.42 4.41 -15.27
N PHE A 174 -11.60 4.76 -14.29
CA PHE A 174 -11.22 3.82 -13.24
C PHE A 174 -12.39 3.52 -12.29
N ALA A 175 -12.52 2.26 -11.87
CA ALA A 175 -13.53 1.80 -10.94
C ALA A 175 -13.13 1.97 -9.46
N GLY A 176 -11.90 2.41 -9.21
CA GLY A 176 -11.39 2.59 -7.86
C GLY A 176 -9.93 3.01 -7.83
N PHE A 177 -9.44 3.18 -6.60
CA PHE A 177 -8.10 3.63 -6.31
C PHE A 177 -7.43 2.69 -5.32
N HIS A 178 -6.25 2.22 -5.69
CA HIS A 178 -5.33 1.51 -4.82
C HIS A 178 -4.25 2.48 -4.34
N GLN A 179 -4.34 2.91 -3.08
CA GLN A 179 -3.29 3.68 -2.42
C GLN A 179 -2.14 2.74 -2.07
N ALA A 180 -1.11 2.68 -2.93
CA ALA A 180 0.05 1.85 -2.68
C ALA A 180 1.03 2.54 -1.70
N ASP A 181 2.25 2.02 -1.62
CA ASP A 181 3.26 2.47 -0.68
C ASP A 181 3.57 3.96 -0.85
N GLY A 182 3.82 4.63 0.27
CA GLY A 182 4.15 6.05 0.29
C GLY A 182 2.97 7.00 0.06
N VAL A 183 1.86 6.51 -0.49
CA VAL A 183 0.58 7.23 -0.59
C VAL A 183 -0.34 6.87 0.58
N SER A 184 -0.52 5.58 0.87
CA SER A 184 -1.38 5.11 1.98
C SER A 184 -0.80 5.40 3.37
N HIS A 185 0.50 5.66 3.44
CA HIS A 185 1.29 6.00 4.62
C HIS A 185 2.54 6.75 4.18
N PRO A 186 3.24 7.49 5.06
CA PRO A 186 4.56 8.03 4.72
C PRO A 186 5.54 6.94 4.26
N ARG A 187 6.25 7.18 3.15
CA ARG A 187 7.28 6.25 2.63
C ARG A 187 8.41 6.00 3.62
N LEU A 188 8.83 7.06 4.32
CA LEU A 188 9.95 7.01 5.24
C LEU A 188 9.45 6.93 6.67
N ALA A 189 10.16 6.17 7.50
CA ALA A 189 9.88 6.13 8.92
C ALA A 189 10.00 7.54 9.55
N LEU A 190 9.15 7.85 10.53
CA LEU A 190 9.01 9.19 11.12
C LEU A 190 10.30 9.79 11.68
N TRP A 191 11.25 8.96 12.11
CA TRP A 191 12.55 9.41 12.64
C TRP A 191 13.54 9.86 11.56
N VAL A 192 13.24 9.56 10.28
CA VAL A 192 14.03 9.92 9.10
C VAL A 192 13.27 10.82 8.14
N GLY A 193 11.93 10.74 8.16
CA GLY A 193 11.02 11.36 7.19
C GLY A 193 11.04 12.89 7.16
N ASP A 194 9.89 13.50 6.90
CA ASP A 194 9.85 14.93 6.59
C ASP A 194 9.99 15.82 7.82
N HIS A 195 11.05 16.63 7.84
CA HIS A 195 11.33 17.64 8.89
C HIS A 195 11.47 19.06 8.31
N SER A 196 10.77 19.31 7.20
CA SER A 196 10.67 20.62 6.56
C SER A 196 10.01 21.66 7.47
N ASP A 197 10.22 22.94 7.14
CA ASP A 197 9.61 24.05 7.86
C ASP A 197 8.08 23.98 7.91
N ASP A 198 7.45 23.48 6.84
CA ASP A 198 5.99 23.37 6.78
C ASP A 198 5.46 22.34 7.78
N LEU A 199 6.05 21.14 7.83
CA LEU A 199 5.63 20.09 8.77
C LEU A 199 5.94 20.47 10.21
N ILE A 200 7.04 21.18 10.46
CA ILE A 200 7.39 21.67 11.79
C ILE A 200 6.38 22.72 12.27
N ALA A 201 5.98 23.64 11.40
CA ALA A 201 4.94 24.62 11.73
C ALA A 201 3.60 23.94 12.02
N GLN A 202 3.18 22.99 11.17
CA GLN A 202 1.95 22.22 11.39
C GLN A 202 1.99 21.42 12.70
N PHE A 203 3.14 20.81 13.04
CA PHE A 203 3.29 20.09 14.30
C PHE A 203 3.22 21.02 15.51
N ALA A 204 3.83 22.20 15.44
CA ALA A 204 3.74 23.19 16.52
C ALA A 204 2.30 23.68 16.73
N GLU A 205 1.55 23.91 15.64
CA GLU A 205 0.12 24.23 15.70
C GLU A 205 -0.71 23.09 16.29
N HIS A 206 -0.44 21.85 15.89
CA HIS A 206 -1.18 20.66 16.33
C HIS A 206 -0.91 20.32 17.81
N SER A 207 0.35 20.32 18.22
CA SER A 207 0.77 19.93 19.57
C SER A 207 0.64 21.06 20.60
N GLY A 208 0.56 22.31 20.14
CA GLY A 208 0.68 23.49 20.99
C GLY A 208 2.10 23.71 21.53
N GLU A 209 3.09 22.99 21.00
CA GLU A 209 4.47 23.03 21.48
C GLU A 209 5.39 23.74 20.50
N ALA A 210 6.26 24.61 21.00
CA ALA A 210 7.31 25.23 20.22
C ALA A 210 8.62 24.44 20.34
N LEU A 211 9.29 24.21 19.21
CA LEU A 211 10.67 23.73 19.22
C LEU A 211 11.60 24.81 19.82
N PRO A 212 12.61 24.42 20.62
CA PRO A 212 13.43 25.38 21.35
C PRO A 212 14.40 26.14 20.44
N GLY A 213 14.54 27.44 20.69
CA GLY A 213 15.58 28.29 20.10
C GLY A 213 15.61 28.25 18.57
N ALA A 214 16.79 27.99 18.01
CA ALA A 214 17.00 27.92 16.56
C ALA A 214 16.29 26.73 15.89
N LEU A 215 15.88 25.70 16.63
CA LEU A 215 15.20 24.54 16.06
C LEU A 215 13.79 24.88 15.57
N GLY A 216 13.13 25.91 16.10
CA GLY A 216 11.83 26.37 15.61
C GLY A 216 11.91 27.35 14.44
N GLN A 217 13.09 27.86 14.09
CA GLN A 217 13.27 28.89 13.06
C GLN A 217 13.52 28.27 11.69
N PRO A 218 12.97 28.82 10.58
CA PRO A 218 13.10 28.25 9.24
C PRO A 218 14.52 27.75 8.92
N CYS A 219 14.65 26.53 8.40
CA CYS A 219 15.96 25.92 8.18
C CYS A 219 16.63 26.42 6.89
N GLY A 220 15.85 26.94 5.93
CA GLY A 220 16.38 27.45 4.66
C GLY A 220 17.19 26.40 3.87
N GLY A 221 16.87 25.11 4.03
CA GLY A 221 17.62 24.00 3.45
C GLY A 221 18.88 23.58 4.20
N ASN A 222 19.18 24.17 5.37
CA ASN A 222 20.31 23.76 6.19
C ASN A 222 20.06 22.37 6.81
N LEU A 223 20.79 21.38 6.30
CA LEU A 223 20.68 19.99 6.69
C LEU A 223 21.05 19.73 8.16
N GLU A 224 21.98 20.49 8.73
CA GLU A 224 22.34 20.34 10.14
C GLU A 224 21.18 20.73 11.06
N VAL A 225 20.46 21.79 10.70
CA VAL A 225 19.25 22.23 11.42
C VAL A 225 18.14 21.17 11.30
N VAL A 226 17.92 20.63 10.09
CA VAL A 226 16.96 19.55 9.86
C VAL A 226 17.28 18.32 10.72
N ARG A 227 18.54 17.89 10.76
CA ARG A 227 18.99 16.77 11.62
C ARG A 227 18.77 17.06 13.09
N ALA A 228 19.16 18.24 13.57
CA ALA A 228 19.02 18.62 14.96
C ALA A 228 17.55 18.68 15.41
N ARG A 229 16.64 19.16 14.55
CA ARG A 229 15.19 19.11 14.79
C ARG A 229 14.67 17.70 14.89
N ALA A 230 15.03 16.85 13.93
CA ALA A 230 14.61 15.44 13.91
C ALA A 230 15.06 14.71 15.18
N ASP A 231 16.32 14.90 15.59
CA ASP A 231 16.84 14.34 16.83
C ASP A 231 16.12 14.84 18.06
N TRP A 232 15.86 16.16 18.12
CA TRP A 232 15.16 16.73 19.26
C TRP A 232 13.72 16.22 19.35
N ILE A 233 12.97 16.21 18.25
CA ILE A 233 11.59 15.70 18.19
C ILE A 233 11.57 14.22 18.58
N TRP A 234 12.41 13.39 17.96
CA TRP A 234 12.40 11.95 18.20
C TRP A 234 12.84 11.57 19.62
N THR A 235 13.62 12.42 20.28
CA THR A 235 14.07 12.22 21.66
C THR A 235 13.03 12.73 22.67
N HIS A 236 12.49 13.93 22.46
CA HIS A 236 11.71 14.64 23.48
C HIS A 236 10.20 14.61 23.24
N ARG A 237 9.77 14.42 21.98
CA ARG A 237 8.39 14.59 21.50
C ARG A 237 7.91 13.47 20.59
N ARG A 238 8.52 12.29 20.72
CA ARG A 238 8.23 11.14 19.86
C ARG A 238 6.74 10.77 19.80
N ARG A 239 6.09 10.70 20.97
CA ARG A 239 4.66 10.35 21.04
C ARG A 239 3.80 11.38 20.31
N ALA A 240 3.99 12.67 20.63
CA ALA A 240 3.27 13.76 19.98
C ALA A 240 3.52 13.81 18.46
N TRP A 241 4.73 13.47 18.00
CA TRP A 241 5.05 13.37 16.58
C TRP A 241 4.31 12.21 15.89
N ILE A 242 4.23 11.05 16.55
CA ILE A 242 3.45 9.90 16.07
C ILE A 242 1.97 10.27 15.97
N ASP A 243 1.40 10.89 17.01
CA ASP A 243 -0.01 11.29 17.03
C ASP A 243 -0.31 12.35 15.95
N PHE A 244 0.58 13.33 15.77
CA PHE A 244 0.49 14.31 14.68
C PHE A 244 0.42 13.64 13.30
N TYR A 245 1.33 12.69 13.01
CA TYR A 245 1.28 11.98 11.73
C TYR A 245 0.05 11.08 11.62
N ALA A 246 -0.40 10.46 12.70
CA ALA A 246 -1.63 9.66 12.70
C ALA A 246 -2.84 10.51 12.29
N ASP A 247 -2.93 11.74 12.79
CA ASP A 247 -3.97 12.71 12.40
C ASP A 247 -3.82 13.17 10.95
N ARG A 248 -2.59 13.53 10.53
CA ARG A 248 -2.32 13.98 9.15
C ARG A 248 -2.61 12.90 8.11
N THR A 249 -2.17 11.67 8.35
CA THR A 249 -2.42 10.53 7.46
C THR A 249 -3.91 10.22 7.42
N THR A 250 -4.59 10.19 8.56
CA THR A 250 -6.05 9.97 8.61
C THR A 250 -6.81 11.03 7.81
N ARG A 251 -6.44 12.32 7.95
CA ARG A 251 -7.06 13.42 7.21
C ARG A 251 -6.83 13.29 5.71
N PHE A 252 -5.61 13.02 5.27
CA PHE A 252 -5.29 12.82 3.86
C PHE A 252 -6.07 11.64 3.27
N CYS A 253 -5.97 10.46 3.87
CA CYS A 253 -6.64 9.26 3.38
C CYS A 253 -8.17 9.43 3.35
N ARG A 254 -8.76 10.18 4.29
CA ARG A 254 -10.19 10.49 4.28
C ARG A 254 -10.58 11.34 3.08
N LYS A 255 -9.85 12.42 2.80
CA LYS A 255 -10.11 13.26 1.61
C LYS A 255 -9.99 12.46 0.32
N VAL A 256 -9.00 11.58 0.24
CA VAL A 256 -8.85 10.68 -0.91
C VAL A 256 -10.02 9.71 -1.01
N ALA A 257 -10.43 9.07 0.09
CA ALA A 257 -11.57 8.16 0.11
C ALA A 257 -12.86 8.87 -0.32
N ASP A 258 -13.14 10.05 0.24
CA ASP A 258 -14.30 10.86 -0.12
C ASP A 258 -14.30 11.23 -1.61
N ALA A 259 -13.15 11.60 -2.18
CA ALA A 259 -13.00 11.88 -3.60
C ALA A 259 -13.24 10.66 -4.50
N VAL A 260 -12.74 9.49 -4.10
CA VAL A 260 -12.94 8.21 -4.81
C VAL A 260 -14.40 7.79 -4.75
N HIS A 261 -15.03 7.86 -3.57
CA HIS A 261 -16.45 7.57 -3.37
C HIS A 261 -17.35 8.53 -4.15
N ALA A 262 -16.98 9.82 -4.22
CA ALA A 262 -17.68 10.80 -5.05
C ALA A 262 -17.56 10.53 -6.55
N ALA A 263 -16.52 9.83 -6.99
CA ALA A 263 -16.41 9.29 -8.36
C ALA A 263 -17.15 7.95 -8.56
N GLY A 264 -17.76 7.40 -7.50
CA GLY A 264 -18.45 6.10 -7.53
C GLY A 264 -17.50 4.90 -7.45
N GLY A 265 -16.24 5.11 -7.08
CA GLY A 265 -15.23 4.05 -6.98
C GLY A 265 -15.04 3.49 -5.57
N ARG A 266 -14.20 2.46 -5.45
CA ARG A 266 -13.72 1.88 -4.17
C ARG A 266 -12.28 2.29 -3.89
N VAL A 267 -11.91 2.39 -2.62
CA VAL A 267 -10.53 2.68 -2.18
C VAL A 267 -9.96 1.59 -1.27
N LEU A 268 -8.82 1.03 -1.67
CA LEU A 268 -8.04 0.08 -0.85
C LEU A 268 -6.63 0.61 -0.61
N LEU A 269 -6.11 0.35 0.59
CA LEU A 269 -4.80 0.84 1.04
C LEU A 269 -3.85 -0.35 1.24
N ASN A 270 -2.60 -0.23 0.82
CA ASN A 270 -1.55 -1.14 1.27
C ASN A 270 -1.40 -1.05 2.80
N GLY A 271 -1.11 -2.19 3.44
CA GLY A 271 -0.57 -2.23 4.79
C GLY A 271 0.90 -1.84 4.74
N ALA A 272 1.34 -0.88 5.54
CA ALA A 272 2.63 -0.22 5.32
C ALA A 272 3.85 -1.14 5.48
N ASP A 273 4.65 -1.33 4.42
CA ASP A 273 5.95 -2.01 4.40
C ASP A 273 5.97 -3.37 5.14
N THR A 274 4.95 -4.20 4.92
CA THR A 274 4.82 -5.55 5.55
C THR A 274 4.76 -5.51 7.09
N ARG A 275 4.21 -4.45 7.68
CA ARG A 275 4.17 -4.20 9.15
C ARG A 275 2.83 -4.47 9.80
N ASP A 276 2.86 -4.80 11.10
CA ASP A 276 1.66 -4.92 11.93
C ASP A 276 1.13 -3.55 12.38
N PRO A 277 -0.12 -3.44 12.87
CA PRO A 277 -0.69 -2.15 13.29
C PRO A 277 0.15 -1.35 14.30
N PHE A 278 0.87 -2.01 15.22
CA PHE A 278 1.80 -1.33 16.12
C PHE A 278 2.93 -0.68 15.33
N GLU A 279 3.64 -1.47 14.52
CA GLU A 279 4.77 -0.99 13.73
C GLU A 279 4.34 0.07 12.70
N ILE A 280 3.17 -0.09 12.07
CA ILE A 280 2.60 0.90 11.15
C ILE A 280 2.43 2.26 11.87
N LEU A 281 1.83 2.24 13.07
CA LEU A 281 1.62 3.45 13.86
C LEU A 281 2.95 4.05 14.35
N TYR A 282 3.81 3.24 14.95
CA TYR A 282 5.08 3.72 15.51
C TYR A 282 6.05 4.22 14.45
N ARG A 283 6.18 3.51 13.32
CA ARG A 283 7.16 3.82 12.28
C ARG A 283 6.65 4.87 11.31
N TYR A 284 5.37 4.88 10.96
CA TYR A 284 4.83 5.73 9.90
C TYR A 284 3.72 6.66 10.36
N GLY A 285 3.32 6.63 11.64
CA GLY A 285 2.23 7.48 12.14
C GLY A 285 0.95 7.23 11.35
N THR A 286 0.59 5.97 11.15
CA THR A 286 -0.61 5.58 10.41
C THR A 286 -1.44 4.65 11.31
N ASP A 287 -2.67 5.04 11.63
CA ASP A 287 -3.55 4.26 12.51
C ASP A 287 -4.61 3.51 11.69
N VAL A 288 -4.36 2.22 11.45
CA VAL A 288 -5.25 1.32 10.69
C VAL A 288 -6.68 1.35 11.25
N ARG A 289 -6.86 1.49 12.56
CA ARG A 289 -8.18 1.48 13.21
C ARG A 289 -9.02 2.67 12.77
N ARG A 290 -8.39 3.84 12.59
CA ARG A 290 -9.03 5.07 12.13
C ARG A 290 -9.32 5.03 10.64
N LEU A 291 -8.37 4.51 9.86
CA LEU A 291 -8.54 4.35 8.41
C LEU A 291 -9.71 3.41 8.08
N ALA A 292 -9.85 2.32 8.85
CA ALA A 292 -10.92 1.33 8.67
C ALA A 292 -12.34 1.90 8.82
N GLU A 293 -12.51 3.11 9.37
CA GLU A 293 -13.82 3.75 9.47
C GLU A 293 -14.39 4.15 8.09
N PHE A 294 -13.54 4.48 7.13
CA PHE A 294 -13.96 5.09 5.87
C PHE A 294 -13.39 4.44 4.60
N VAL A 295 -12.34 3.62 4.68
CA VAL A 295 -11.82 2.90 3.49
C VAL A 295 -12.60 1.61 3.22
N ASP A 296 -12.54 1.11 1.99
CA ASP A 296 -13.29 -0.10 1.58
C ASP A 296 -12.54 -1.39 1.86
N GLY A 297 -11.24 -1.33 2.13
CA GLY A 297 -10.42 -2.49 2.46
C GLY A 297 -8.94 -2.19 2.56
N PHE A 298 -8.17 -3.22 2.87
CA PHE A 298 -6.72 -3.17 2.93
C PHE A 298 -6.09 -4.29 2.10
N ILE A 299 -4.84 -4.06 1.69
CA ILE A 299 -3.98 -5.05 1.05
C ILE A 299 -2.82 -5.31 2.00
N ALA A 300 -2.84 -6.46 2.68
CA ALA A 300 -1.75 -6.90 3.52
C ALA A 300 -0.58 -7.36 2.66
N GLU A 301 0.58 -6.74 2.83
CA GLU A 301 1.80 -7.10 2.10
C GLU A 301 2.45 -8.38 2.66
N THR A 302 1.81 -9.51 2.46
CA THR A 302 2.22 -10.83 2.94
C THR A 302 3.23 -11.50 1.98
N VAL A 303 4.25 -10.76 1.57
CA VAL A 303 5.21 -11.13 0.51
C VAL A 303 6.35 -12.04 1.00
N ALA A 304 6.07 -12.92 1.98
CA ALA A 304 7.09 -13.76 2.63
C ALA A 304 7.96 -14.55 1.64
N PRO A 305 7.39 -15.17 0.58
CA PRO A 305 8.18 -15.94 -0.37
C PRO A 305 9.23 -15.09 -1.09
N GLY A 306 8.88 -13.85 -1.46
CA GLY A 306 9.82 -12.90 -2.07
C GLY A 306 10.98 -12.57 -1.14
N CYS A 307 10.68 -12.18 0.10
CA CYS A 307 11.71 -11.90 1.11
C CYS A 307 12.60 -13.11 1.41
N SER A 308 12.04 -14.32 1.41
CA SER A 308 12.80 -15.54 1.62
C SER A 308 13.74 -15.92 0.48
N VAL A 309 13.48 -15.46 -0.76
CA VAL A 309 14.42 -15.64 -1.90
C VAL A 309 15.35 -14.44 -2.12
N GLY A 310 15.28 -13.44 -1.23
CA GLY A 310 16.18 -12.29 -1.23
C GLY A 310 15.62 -11.01 -1.86
N ALA A 311 14.30 -10.89 -2.05
CA ALA A 311 13.69 -9.60 -2.40
C ALA A 311 14.05 -8.52 -1.34
N GLY A 312 14.37 -7.31 -1.81
CA GLY A 312 14.79 -6.20 -0.95
C GLY A 312 16.24 -6.30 -0.47
N SER A 313 16.45 -6.47 0.84
CA SER A 313 17.76 -6.27 1.51
C SER A 313 18.44 -7.54 2.01
N GLY A 314 17.96 -8.72 1.61
CA GLY A 314 18.61 -10.01 1.90
C GLY A 314 17.62 -11.15 2.14
N HIS A 315 18.14 -12.36 2.33
CA HIS A 315 17.33 -13.54 2.65
C HIS A 315 16.79 -13.46 4.09
N ASP A 316 15.46 -13.46 4.25
CA ASP A 316 14.80 -13.66 5.55
C ASP A 316 14.16 -15.06 5.63
N THR A 317 14.70 -15.88 6.53
CA THR A 317 14.27 -17.28 6.74
C THR A 317 13.07 -17.42 7.68
N ALA A 318 12.61 -16.34 8.30
CA ALA A 318 11.49 -16.35 9.25
C ALA A 318 10.39 -15.35 8.87
N ALA A 319 10.43 -14.79 7.65
CA ALA A 319 9.47 -13.82 7.15
C ALA A 319 8.02 -14.33 7.24
N GLU A 320 7.79 -15.65 7.09
CA GLU A 320 6.44 -16.19 7.18
C GLU A 320 5.80 -15.97 8.54
N TYR A 321 6.53 -16.19 9.64
CA TYR A 321 5.97 -16.04 10.98
C TYR A 321 5.68 -14.57 11.30
N ASN A 322 6.53 -13.68 10.77
CA ASN A 322 6.33 -12.24 10.85
C ASN A 322 5.00 -11.84 10.20
N TYR A 323 4.79 -12.25 8.95
CA TYR A 323 3.62 -11.84 8.17
C TYR A 323 2.34 -12.56 8.57
N HIS A 324 2.44 -13.76 9.15
CA HIS A 324 1.30 -14.43 9.77
C HIS A 324 0.83 -13.72 11.04
N ALA A 325 1.76 -13.29 11.90
CA ALA A 325 1.44 -12.48 13.07
C ALA A 325 0.81 -11.15 12.64
N MET A 326 1.44 -10.48 11.66
CA MET A 326 0.91 -9.26 11.05
C MET A 326 -0.53 -9.44 10.55
N LEU A 327 -0.82 -10.48 9.77
CA LEU A 327 -2.15 -10.67 9.17
C LEU A 327 -3.26 -10.82 10.23
N LEU A 328 -2.99 -11.52 11.34
CA LEU A 328 -3.95 -11.62 12.46
C LEU A 328 -4.21 -10.25 13.09
N LEU A 329 -3.15 -9.51 13.43
CA LEU A 329 -3.26 -8.21 14.10
C LEU A 329 -3.90 -7.17 13.17
N LEU A 330 -3.48 -7.13 11.90
CA LEU A 330 -4.02 -6.23 10.89
C LEU A 330 -5.51 -6.49 10.67
N LYS A 331 -5.95 -7.75 10.55
CA LYS A 331 -7.39 -8.04 10.42
C LYS A 331 -8.18 -7.60 11.66
N ALA A 332 -7.62 -7.76 12.85
CA ALA A 332 -8.28 -7.28 14.07
C ALA A 332 -8.41 -5.76 14.10
N ALA A 333 -7.38 -5.03 13.65
CA ALA A 333 -7.40 -3.57 13.52
C ALA A 333 -8.32 -3.07 12.40
N ALA A 334 -8.38 -3.78 11.27
CA ALA A 334 -9.22 -3.47 10.12
C ALA A 334 -10.72 -3.73 10.35
N ARG A 335 -11.08 -4.37 11.47
CA ARG A 335 -12.48 -4.70 11.83
C ARG A 335 -13.17 -5.49 10.70
N GLU A 336 -14.36 -5.06 10.31
CA GLU A 336 -15.16 -5.69 9.25
C GLU A 336 -14.62 -5.43 7.84
N ARG A 337 -13.63 -4.56 7.67
CA ARG A 337 -13.09 -4.28 6.34
C ARG A 337 -12.38 -5.52 5.76
N PRO A 338 -12.59 -5.83 4.46
CA PRO A 338 -11.87 -6.90 3.81
C PRO A 338 -10.35 -6.61 3.81
N VAL A 339 -9.57 -7.68 3.94
CA VAL A 339 -8.11 -7.63 3.82
C VAL A 339 -7.71 -8.62 2.74
N LEU A 340 -7.17 -8.12 1.64
CA LEU A 340 -6.56 -8.93 0.59
C LEU A 340 -5.09 -9.19 0.94
N CYS A 341 -4.53 -10.30 0.48
CA CYS A 341 -3.13 -10.64 0.69
C CYS A 341 -2.34 -10.44 -0.59
N LEU A 342 -1.35 -9.55 -0.58
CA LEU A 342 -0.40 -9.40 -1.67
C LEU A 342 0.50 -10.63 -1.74
N ASN A 343 0.44 -11.38 -2.84
CA ASN A 343 1.30 -12.51 -3.12
C ASN A 343 2.46 -12.05 -3.99
N GLY A 344 3.65 -11.98 -3.38
CA GLY A 344 4.91 -11.68 -4.06
C GLY A 344 5.34 -12.84 -4.95
N VAL A 345 4.83 -12.90 -6.18
CA VAL A 345 5.10 -14.01 -7.11
C VAL A 345 6.37 -13.79 -7.93
N ARG A 346 6.67 -12.54 -8.29
CA ARG A 346 7.88 -12.09 -8.99
C ARG A 346 7.94 -10.55 -9.00
N ASP A 347 9.10 -10.02 -9.37
CA ASP A 347 9.30 -8.62 -9.71
C ASP A 347 10.45 -8.50 -10.72
N VAL A 348 10.17 -7.90 -11.89
CA VAL A 348 11.17 -7.68 -12.94
C VAL A 348 12.16 -6.59 -12.56
N ALA A 349 11.68 -5.51 -11.94
CA ALA A 349 12.50 -4.37 -11.57
C ALA A 349 13.45 -4.74 -10.42
N GLU A 350 12.98 -5.54 -9.47
CA GLU A 350 13.76 -6.02 -8.33
C GLU A 350 14.46 -7.37 -8.58
N GLN A 351 14.25 -7.96 -9.76
CA GLN A 351 14.97 -9.13 -10.27
C GLN A 351 14.81 -10.42 -9.45
N TRP A 352 13.59 -10.73 -8.99
CA TRP A 352 13.29 -11.98 -8.30
C TRP A 352 12.04 -12.67 -8.87
N ASP A 353 11.99 -14.00 -8.80
CA ASP A 353 10.91 -14.83 -9.37
C ASP A 353 10.66 -16.05 -8.46
N VAL A 354 9.65 -15.95 -7.59
CA VAL A 354 9.32 -17.01 -6.63
C VAL A 354 8.73 -18.23 -7.34
N LEU A 355 7.90 -18.02 -8.35
CA LEU A 355 7.21 -19.10 -9.05
C LEU A 355 8.19 -20.07 -9.72
N ARG A 356 9.32 -19.55 -10.22
CA ARG A 356 10.33 -20.37 -10.90
C ARG A 356 11.47 -20.82 -9.99
N HIS A 357 11.82 -20.04 -8.96
CA HIS A 357 12.95 -20.36 -8.10
C HIS A 357 12.56 -21.08 -6.81
N ALA A 358 11.37 -20.79 -6.25
CA ALA A 358 10.94 -21.33 -4.96
C ALA A 358 9.41 -21.52 -4.86
N PRO A 359 8.76 -22.28 -5.78
CA PRO A 359 7.31 -22.43 -5.80
C PRO A 359 6.73 -23.02 -4.51
N ALA A 360 7.48 -23.89 -3.80
CA ALA A 360 7.05 -24.43 -2.51
C ALA A 360 6.82 -23.34 -1.43
N LEU A 361 7.53 -22.20 -1.50
CA LEU A 361 7.28 -21.08 -0.60
C LEU A 361 5.94 -20.41 -0.89
N MET A 362 5.54 -20.32 -2.16
CA MET A 362 4.24 -19.79 -2.56
C MET A 362 3.08 -20.71 -2.14
N GLU A 363 3.29 -22.03 -2.19
CA GLU A 363 2.31 -23.03 -1.69
C GLU A 363 2.09 -22.85 -0.19
N ARG A 364 3.18 -22.72 0.57
CA ARG A 364 3.14 -22.44 2.01
C ARG A 364 2.41 -21.12 2.29
N GLU A 365 2.65 -20.08 1.50
CA GLU A 365 2.01 -18.78 1.67
C GLU A 365 0.49 -18.88 1.44
N ALA A 366 0.06 -19.44 0.30
CA ALA A 366 -1.35 -19.59 -0.04
C ALA A 366 -2.13 -20.38 1.04
N THR A 367 -1.55 -21.50 1.50
CA THR A 367 -2.15 -22.32 2.56
C THR A 367 -2.17 -21.60 3.90
N THR A 368 -1.11 -20.87 4.25
CA THR A 368 -1.04 -20.25 5.57
C THR A 368 -1.93 -19.02 5.68
N GLN A 369 -2.01 -18.19 4.65
CA GLN A 369 -2.92 -17.03 4.61
C GLN A 369 -4.38 -17.45 4.78
N ALA A 370 -4.79 -18.52 4.10
CA ALA A 370 -6.14 -19.04 4.23
C ALA A 370 -6.40 -19.63 5.62
N SER A 371 -5.37 -20.13 6.31
CA SER A 371 -5.48 -20.73 7.65
C SER A 371 -5.53 -19.72 8.81
N ARG A 372 -5.71 -18.43 8.54
CA ARG A 372 -5.84 -17.38 9.57
C ARG A 372 -7.28 -16.89 9.65
N PHE A 373 -7.77 -16.78 10.87
CA PHE A 373 -9.17 -16.52 11.14
C PHE A 373 -9.40 -15.38 12.13
N ARG A 374 -10.59 -14.81 12.05
CA ARG A 374 -11.13 -13.84 13.00
C ARG A 374 -12.48 -14.31 13.51
N TRP A 375 -12.71 -14.16 14.80
CA TRP A 375 -14.05 -14.26 15.39
C TRP A 375 -14.79 -12.93 15.27
N THR A 376 -15.98 -12.98 14.69
CA THR A 376 -16.87 -11.82 14.54
C THR A 376 -17.64 -11.54 15.83
N ALA A 377 -18.33 -10.40 15.87
CA ALA A 377 -19.23 -10.03 16.97
C ALA A 377 -20.36 -11.06 17.20
N THR A 378 -20.69 -11.86 16.18
CA THR A 378 -21.75 -12.88 16.25
C THR A 378 -21.24 -14.27 16.65
N GLY A 379 -19.94 -14.40 16.97
CA GLY A 379 -19.33 -15.69 17.25
C GLY A 379 -19.07 -16.55 16.01
N GLN A 380 -19.19 -15.97 14.81
CA GLN A 380 -18.84 -16.66 13.57
C GLN A 380 -17.35 -16.54 13.29
N LEU A 381 -16.77 -17.60 12.73
CA LEU A 381 -15.39 -17.64 12.31
C LEU A 381 -15.28 -17.26 10.83
N GLU A 382 -14.46 -16.26 10.54
CA GLU A 382 -14.18 -15.77 9.19
C GLU A 382 -12.68 -15.83 8.91
N ARG A 383 -12.27 -15.87 7.64
CA ARG A 383 -10.85 -15.81 7.28
C ARG A 383 -10.34 -14.38 7.38
N CYS A 384 -9.07 -14.23 7.75
CA CYS A 384 -8.41 -12.92 7.72
C CYS A 384 -8.18 -12.45 6.28
N CYS A 385 -7.71 -13.34 5.41
CA CYS A 385 -7.55 -13.09 3.99
C CYS A 385 -8.89 -13.28 3.25
N HIS A 386 -9.31 -12.25 2.52
CA HIS A 386 -10.53 -12.25 1.68
C HIS A 386 -10.24 -12.70 0.24
N GLY A 387 -8.96 -12.76 -0.13
CA GLY A 387 -8.51 -13.23 -1.42
C GLY A 387 -7.10 -12.70 -1.75
N PRO A 388 -6.48 -13.26 -2.80
CA PRO A 388 -5.14 -12.87 -3.21
C PRO A 388 -5.16 -11.61 -4.08
N MET A 389 -4.13 -10.79 -3.91
CA MET A 389 -3.67 -9.83 -4.91
C MET A 389 -2.33 -10.29 -5.44
N VAL A 390 -2.22 -10.58 -6.73
CA VAL A 390 -0.95 -10.99 -7.33
C VAL A 390 -0.08 -9.76 -7.55
N CYS A 391 1.12 -9.75 -6.96
CA CYS A 391 2.10 -8.70 -7.18
C CYS A 391 2.75 -8.86 -8.55
N LEU A 392 2.63 -7.83 -9.40
CA LEU A 392 3.23 -7.74 -10.74
C LEU A 392 2.95 -8.96 -11.64
N GLY A 393 1.70 -9.05 -12.09
CA GLY A 393 1.17 -10.15 -12.90
C GLY A 393 1.65 -10.27 -14.35
N ASP A 394 2.78 -9.68 -14.74
CA ASP A 394 3.36 -9.83 -16.09
C ASP A 394 4.16 -11.14 -16.23
N GLY A 395 4.14 -11.72 -17.44
CA GLY A 395 4.99 -12.85 -17.81
C GLY A 395 4.67 -14.17 -17.12
N ILE A 396 3.56 -14.26 -16.39
CA ILE A 396 3.11 -15.48 -15.73
C ILE A 396 2.54 -16.46 -16.76
N ARG A 397 3.10 -17.66 -16.82
CA ARG A 397 2.75 -18.67 -17.82
C ARG A 397 1.42 -19.34 -17.45
N PRO A 398 0.67 -19.89 -18.44
CA PRO A 398 -0.61 -20.53 -18.17
C PRO A 398 -0.57 -21.64 -17.10
N HIS A 399 0.51 -22.44 -17.07
CA HIS A 399 0.67 -23.49 -16.05
C HIS A 399 1.03 -22.93 -14.66
N GLU A 400 1.74 -21.79 -14.60
CA GLU A 400 2.04 -21.10 -13.33
C GLU A 400 0.75 -20.50 -12.74
N TRP A 401 -0.11 -19.90 -13.59
CA TRP A 401 -1.44 -19.46 -13.20
C TRP A 401 -2.33 -20.60 -12.74
N ALA A 402 -2.36 -21.72 -13.49
CA ALA A 402 -3.13 -22.90 -13.11
C ALA A 402 -2.69 -23.45 -11.74
N TRP A 403 -1.39 -23.47 -11.49
CA TRP A 403 -0.82 -23.90 -10.22
C TRP A 403 -1.21 -22.96 -9.06
N LEU A 404 -1.16 -21.64 -9.25
CA LEU A 404 -1.60 -20.67 -8.23
C LEU A 404 -3.07 -20.88 -7.85
N ARG A 405 -3.95 -21.01 -8.85
CA ARG A 405 -5.38 -21.25 -8.62
C ARG A 405 -5.63 -22.53 -7.86
N GLU A 406 -4.96 -23.62 -8.25
CA GLU A 406 -5.08 -24.91 -7.56
C GLU A 406 -4.82 -24.77 -6.05
N TRP A 407 -3.79 -24.02 -5.68
CA TRP A 407 -3.46 -23.80 -4.27
C TRP A 407 -4.41 -22.84 -3.56
N TRP A 408 -4.82 -21.74 -4.18
CA TRP A 408 -5.81 -20.84 -3.59
C TRP A 408 -7.14 -21.56 -3.35
N ASP A 409 -7.60 -22.36 -4.31
CA ASP A 409 -8.85 -23.12 -4.21
C ASP A 409 -8.77 -24.20 -3.13
N ARG A 410 -7.64 -24.92 -3.04
CA ARG A 410 -7.40 -25.88 -1.96
C ARG A 410 -7.36 -25.23 -0.58
N ALA A 411 -6.64 -24.13 -0.45
CA ALA A 411 -6.43 -23.45 0.84
C ALA A 411 -7.74 -22.89 1.43
N HIS A 412 -8.67 -22.48 0.55
CA HIS A 412 -9.95 -21.90 0.94
C HIS A 412 -11.12 -22.89 1.01
N ALA A 413 -10.85 -24.20 0.94
CA ALA A 413 -11.88 -25.22 1.08
C ALA A 413 -12.75 -25.02 2.35
N PRO A 414 -14.07 -25.25 2.29
CA PRO A 414 -15.05 -24.79 3.28
C PRO A 414 -15.01 -25.50 4.67
N GLU A 415 -14.20 -26.54 4.85
CA GLU A 415 -14.27 -27.41 6.04
C GLU A 415 -13.16 -27.18 7.06
N LEU A 416 -12.95 -25.93 7.50
CA LEU A 416 -11.98 -25.63 8.55
C LEU A 416 -12.69 -25.18 9.85
N ARG A 417 -12.66 -26.07 10.85
CA ARG A 417 -12.90 -25.71 12.26
C ARG A 417 -11.58 -25.82 13.03
N PRO A 418 -10.74 -24.76 13.03
CA PRO A 418 -9.43 -24.84 13.63
C PRO A 418 -9.54 -25.07 15.14
N ARG A 419 -8.89 -26.12 15.65
CA ARG A 419 -8.57 -26.24 17.08
C ARG A 419 -7.33 -25.41 17.35
N THR A 420 -7.53 -24.16 17.72
CA THR A 420 -6.47 -23.16 17.77
C THR A 420 -6.58 -22.30 19.02
N VAL A 421 -5.45 -21.78 19.50
CA VAL A 421 -5.43 -20.69 20.46
C VAL A 421 -5.91 -19.43 19.75
N THR A 422 -6.86 -18.73 20.37
CA THR A 422 -7.36 -17.45 19.87
C THR A 422 -6.62 -16.32 20.58
N LEU A 423 -5.98 -15.45 19.82
CA LEU A 423 -5.40 -14.20 20.32
C LEU A 423 -6.52 -13.20 20.63
N VAL A 424 -6.47 -12.56 21.80
CA VAL A 424 -7.37 -11.45 22.13
C VAL A 424 -6.69 -10.13 21.78
N TRP A 425 -7.30 -9.38 20.87
CA TRP A 425 -6.89 -8.04 20.46
C TRP A 425 -7.65 -6.97 21.25
N SER A 426 -6.97 -5.92 21.71
CA SER A 426 -7.60 -4.75 22.34
C SER A 426 -6.97 -3.47 21.82
N ASP A 427 -7.78 -2.52 21.36
CA ASP A 427 -7.31 -1.22 20.92
C ASP A 427 -6.60 -0.47 22.07
N ALA A 428 -7.16 -0.53 23.28
CA ALA A 428 -6.55 0.10 24.46
C ALA A 428 -5.21 -0.56 24.86
N ALA A 429 -5.07 -1.86 24.62
CA ALA A 429 -3.80 -2.56 24.85
C ALA A 429 -2.73 -2.11 23.86
N LEU A 430 -3.09 -1.90 22.59
CA LEU A 430 -2.18 -1.33 21.58
C LEU A 430 -1.71 0.08 21.98
N ASP A 431 -2.63 0.94 22.43
CA ASP A 431 -2.29 2.31 22.83
C ASP A 431 -1.34 2.33 24.05
N THR A 432 -1.63 1.47 25.04
CA THR A 432 -0.77 1.29 26.23
C THR A 432 0.59 0.69 25.85
N GLU A 433 0.61 -0.25 24.92
CA GLU A 433 1.82 -0.88 24.41
C GLU A 433 2.72 0.14 23.72
N LEU A 434 2.16 1.06 22.93
CA LEU A 434 2.92 2.15 22.32
C LEU A 434 3.61 2.99 23.40
N ASP A 435 2.86 3.49 24.39
CA ASP A 435 3.43 4.29 25.48
C ASP A 435 4.51 3.53 26.26
N GLY A 436 4.25 2.26 26.56
CA GLY A 436 5.21 1.39 27.24
C GLY A 436 6.47 1.12 26.40
N TYR A 437 6.33 0.93 25.09
CA TYR A 437 7.44 0.73 24.17
C TYR A 437 8.32 1.98 24.09
N LEU A 438 7.73 3.17 24.05
CA LEU A 438 8.49 4.42 24.01
C LEU A 438 9.41 4.60 25.24
N GLN A 439 9.00 4.05 26.39
CA GLN A 439 9.76 4.12 27.63
C GLN A 439 10.77 2.97 27.80
N THR A 440 10.41 1.77 27.35
CA THR A 440 11.12 0.53 27.74
C THR A 440 11.72 -0.26 26.59
N GLN A 441 11.27 -0.01 25.35
CA GLN A 441 11.64 -0.76 24.14
C GLN A 441 11.48 -2.29 24.29
N ARG A 442 10.54 -2.73 25.14
CA ARG A 442 10.21 -4.15 25.33
C ARG A 442 9.55 -4.74 24.09
N TYR A 443 9.48 -6.06 24.03
CA TYR A 443 8.81 -6.74 22.93
C TYR A 443 7.33 -6.39 22.86
N THR A 444 6.89 -6.14 21.62
CA THR A 444 5.50 -5.86 21.26
C THR A 444 4.72 -7.17 21.13
N THR A 445 3.39 -7.06 21.11
CA THR A 445 2.44 -8.15 20.93
C THR A 445 2.74 -8.89 19.63
N HIS A 446 3.04 -8.15 18.56
CA HIS A 446 3.48 -8.72 17.30
C HIS A 446 4.77 -9.54 17.44
N LYS A 447 5.81 -9.01 18.09
CA LYS A 447 7.06 -9.74 18.28
C LYS A 447 6.87 -11.01 19.11
N LEU A 448 6.09 -10.92 20.19
CA LEU A 448 5.77 -12.08 21.03
C LEU A 448 4.99 -13.14 20.26
N LEU A 449 3.98 -12.74 19.48
CA LEU A 449 3.19 -13.64 18.64
C LEU A 449 4.05 -14.29 17.56
N GLN A 450 4.92 -13.52 16.89
CA GLN A 450 5.88 -14.04 15.91
C GLN A 450 6.73 -15.16 16.51
N GLU A 451 7.32 -14.94 17.69
CA GLU A 451 8.16 -15.94 18.34
C GLU A 451 7.36 -17.19 18.75
N LEU A 452 6.14 -17.01 19.26
CA LEU A 452 5.25 -18.12 19.56
C LEU A 452 4.95 -18.96 18.32
N LEU A 453 4.57 -18.31 17.20
CA LEU A 453 4.31 -19.00 15.93
C LEU A 453 5.56 -19.73 15.43
N ARG A 454 6.73 -19.09 15.48
CA ARG A 454 8.03 -19.67 15.10
C ARG A 454 8.37 -20.91 15.91
N HIS A 455 7.95 -20.96 17.17
CA HIS A 455 8.14 -22.10 18.06
C HIS A 455 6.97 -23.11 18.04
N GLY A 456 6.05 -23.00 17.09
CA GLY A 456 4.99 -23.98 16.85
C GLY A 456 3.73 -23.79 17.68
N ALA A 457 3.54 -22.63 18.33
CA ALA A 457 2.29 -22.32 19.01
C ALA A 457 1.13 -22.27 17.99
N PRO A 458 0.01 -22.98 18.22
CA PRO A 458 -1.07 -23.08 17.26
C PRO A 458 -2.01 -21.87 17.36
N VAL A 459 -1.51 -20.65 17.14
CA VAL A 459 -2.30 -19.41 17.12
C VAL A 459 -2.72 -19.09 15.69
N HIS A 460 -3.99 -19.30 15.38
CA HIS A 460 -4.54 -19.17 14.03
C HIS A 460 -5.79 -18.31 13.99
N ALA A 461 -6.31 -17.90 15.15
CA ALA A 461 -7.47 -17.05 15.26
C ALA A 461 -7.18 -15.79 16.09
N VAL A 462 -7.89 -14.71 15.79
CA VAL A 462 -7.93 -13.49 16.60
C VAL A 462 -9.39 -13.12 16.92
N VAL A 463 -9.61 -12.56 18.10
CA VAL A 463 -10.90 -11.98 18.49
C VAL A 463 -10.66 -10.60 19.07
N ARG A 464 -11.54 -9.65 18.79
CA ARG A 464 -11.50 -8.35 19.47
C ARG A 464 -12.04 -8.51 20.89
N ALA A 465 -11.46 -7.81 21.86
CA ALA A 465 -11.78 -7.97 23.29
C ALA A 465 -13.27 -7.81 23.57
N GLU A 466 -13.93 -6.86 22.90
CA GLU A 466 -15.37 -6.61 22.99
C GLU A 466 -16.24 -7.78 22.48
N HIS A 467 -15.68 -8.74 21.73
CA HIS A 467 -16.39 -9.89 21.17
C HIS A 467 -16.05 -11.22 21.85
N VAL A 468 -15.22 -11.22 22.90
CA VAL A 468 -14.80 -12.46 23.60
C VAL A 468 -15.99 -13.23 24.15
N ALA A 469 -17.05 -12.54 24.61
CA ALA A 469 -18.26 -13.17 25.12
C ALA A 469 -19.08 -13.92 24.05
N ALA A 470 -18.81 -13.69 22.76
CA ALA A 470 -19.46 -14.37 21.64
C ALA A 470 -18.74 -15.66 21.21
N LEU A 471 -17.61 -16.02 21.83
CA LEU A 471 -16.92 -17.27 21.55
C LEU A 471 -17.76 -18.48 21.99
N PRO A 472 -17.72 -19.60 21.23
CA PRO A 472 -18.53 -20.79 21.47
C PRO A 472 -18.10 -21.64 22.69
#